data_AF-A0A850NPN4-F1
#
_entry.id   AF-A0A850NPN4-F1
#
_cell.length_a   1.000
_cell.length_b   1.000
_cell.length_c   1.000
_cell.angle_alpha   90.00
_cell.angle_beta   90.00
_cell.angle_gamma   90.00
#
_symmetry.space_group_name_H-M   'P 1'
#
loop_
_entity.id
_entity.type
_entity.pdbx_description
1 polymer ?
#
loop_
_entity_poly.entity_id
_entity_poly.type
_entity_poly.pdbx_seq_one_letter_code
_entity_poly.pdbx_strand_id
1 'polypeptide(L)' 'APGACPGVPRIDRFTVWRDGPQAVWIGDGGVVVRSDRVLRGDRPWVPPAPFARRVQLTLPLAQAE' A
#
# COMPACT_ATOMS: atom_id res chain seq x y z
N ALA A 1 3.36 21.33 -8.35
CA ALA A 1 3.52 21.08 -9.80
C ALA A 1 2.31 21.69 -10.51
N PRO A 2 2.46 22.33 -11.68
CA PRO A 2 1.33 22.74 -12.49
C PRO A 2 0.38 21.55 -12.70
N GLY A 3 -0.92 21.72 -12.44
CA GLY A 3 -1.92 20.66 -12.56
C GLY A 3 -2.19 19.80 -11.31
N ALA A 4 -1.63 20.13 -10.15
CA ALA A 4 -2.05 19.49 -8.89
C ALA A 4 -3.27 20.22 -8.30
N CYS A 5 -4.37 19.50 -8.06
CA CYS A 5 -5.51 19.99 -7.28
C CYS A 5 -5.22 19.83 -5.78
N PRO A 6 -5.06 20.91 -5.00
CA PRO A 6 -4.82 20.82 -3.57
C PRO A 6 -5.98 20.09 -2.87
N GLY A 7 -5.67 19.20 -1.93
CA GLY A 7 -6.67 18.49 -1.12
C GLY A 7 -7.34 17.29 -1.80
N VAL A 8 -7.03 17.00 -3.07
CA VAL A 8 -7.57 15.82 -3.75
C VAL A 8 -6.70 14.59 -3.45
N PRO A 9 -7.28 13.47 -2.97
CA PRO A 9 -6.54 12.23 -2.78
C PRO A 9 -5.88 11.77 -4.09
N ARG A 10 -4.62 11.31 -4.02
CA ARG A 10 -3.87 10.85 -5.19
C ARG A 10 -3.49 9.39 -5.03
N ILE A 11 -3.80 8.59 -6.04
CA ILE A 11 -3.28 7.22 -6.18
C ILE A 11 -2.16 7.27 -7.20
N ASP A 12 -0.95 6.97 -6.77
CA ASP A 12 0.22 6.86 -7.65
C ASP A 12 0.91 5.50 -7.52
N ARG A 13 1.98 5.29 -8.30
CA ARG A 13 2.74 4.03 -8.29
C ARG A 13 3.27 3.64 -6.91
N PHE A 14 3.57 4.61 -6.04
CA PHE A 14 4.08 4.31 -4.70
C PHE A 14 2.95 3.94 -3.74
N THR A 15 1.79 4.56 -3.91
CA THR A 15 0.55 4.19 -3.20
C THR A 15 0.21 2.73 -3.49
N VAL A 16 0.16 2.34 -4.76
CA VAL A 16 -0.15 0.96 -5.17
C VAL A 16 0.91 -0.03 -4.68
N TRP A 17 2.19 0.33 -4.76
CA TRP A 17 3.28 -0.53 -4.28
C TRP A 17 3.24 -0.77 -2.76
N ARG A 18 2.96 0.27 -1.97
CA ARG A 18 2.96 0.18 -0.49
C ARG A 18 1.69 -0.47 0.07
N ASP A 19 0.55 -0.08 -0.50
CA ASP A 19 -0.77 -0.29 0.10
C ASP A 19 -1.63 -1.28 -0.71
N GLY A 20 -1.14 -1.74 -1.86
CA GLY A 20 -1.79 -2.75 -2.69
C GLY A 20 -2.99 -2.21 -3.49
N PRO A 21 -3.97 -3.08 -3.82
CA PRO A 21 -5.20 -2.69 -4.50
C PRO A 21 -5.95 -1.58 -3.78
N GLN A 22 -6.56 -0.68 -4.56
CA GLN A 22 -7.32 0.47 -4.07
C GLN A 22 -8.78 0.38 -4.55
N ALA A 23 -9.70 0.71 -3.66
CA ALA A 23 -11.11 0.91 -3.97
C ALA A 23 -11.47 2.38 -3.77
N VAL A 24 -12.24 2.94 -4.72
CA VAL A 24 -12.63 4.34 -4.74
C VAL A 24 -14.15 4.44 -4.85
N TRP A 25 -14.74 5.22 -3.94
CA TRP A 25 -16.14 5.61 -4.00
C TRP A 25 -16.21 7.13 -4.19
N ILE A 26 -17.06 7.57 -5.11
CA ILE A 26 -17.29 8.98 -5.44
C ILE A 26 -18.78 9.24 -5.25
N GLY A 27 -19.12 10.23 -4.44
CA GLY A 27 -20.50 10.66 -4.22
C GLY A 27 -20.56 12.05 -3.60
N ASP A 28 -21.76 12.46 -3.16
CA ASP A 28 -22.03 13.82 -2.68
C ASP A 28 -21.22 14.19 -1.42
N GLY A 29 -20.82 13.19 -0.63
CA GLY A 29 -19.94 13.35 0.55
C GLY A 29 -18.44 13.43 0.21
N GLY A 30 -18.07 13.43 -1.07
CA GLY A 30 -16.70 13.48 -1.55
C GLY A 30 -16.13 12.12 -1.97
N VAL A 31 -14.80 12.07 -2.08
CA VAL A 31 -14.06 10.88 -2.53
C VAL A 31 -13.58 10.09 -1.32
N VAL A 32 -13.96 8.81 -1.25
CA VAL A 32 -13.46 7.87 -0.25
C VAL A 32 -12.54 6.87 -0.93
N VAL A 33 -11.32 6.74 -0.40
CA VAL A 33 -10.35 5.73 -0.84
C VAL A 33 -10.11 4.74 0.30
N ARG A 34 -10.11 3.44 -0.02
CA ARG A 34 -9.69 2.36 0.89
C ARG A 34 -8.73 1.43 0.18
N SER A 35 -7.71 0.97 0.89
CA SER A 35 -6.76 -0.01 0.37
C SER A 35 -7.00 -1.39 0.98
N ASP A 36 -6.60 -2.43 0.25
CA ASP A 36 -6.51 -3.80 0.79
C ASP A 36 -5.70 -3.83 2.09
N ARG A 37 -4.59 -3.07 2.15
CA ARG A 37 -3.77 -2.96 3.36
C ARG A 37 -4.54 -2.44 4.57
N VAL A 38 -5.35 -1.37 4.42
CA VAL A 38 -6.16 -0.82 5.51
C VAL A 38 -7.17 -1.85 6.04
N LEU A 39 -7.75 -2.66 5.14
CA LEU A 39 -8.70 -3.70 5.53
C LEU A 39 -8.02 -4.86 6.27
N ARG A 40 -6.82 -5.24 5.84
CA ARG A 40 -6.04 -6.31 6.46
C ARG A 40 -5.48 -5.91 7.83
N GLY A 41 -5.04 -4.66 7.97
CA GLY A 41 -4.43 -4.14 9.20
C GLY A 41 -3.14 -4.86 9.58
N ASP A 42 -2.87 -4.94 10.88
CA ASP A 42 -1.61 -5.45 11.44
C ASP A 42 -1.65 -6.95 11.79
N ARG A 43 -2.45 -7.74 11.08
CA ARG A 43 -2.56 -9.18 11.36
C ARG A 43 -1.21 -9.88 11.13
N PRO A 44 -0.84 -10.91 11.93
CA PRO A 44 0.50 -11.50 11.89
C PRO A 44 0.94 -12.10 10.55
N TRP A 45 -0.01 -12.51 9.71
CA TRP A 45 0.25 -13.09 8.39
C TRP A 45 0.27 -12.05 7.25
N VAL A 46 -0.01 -10.78 7.55
CA VAL A 46 0.05 -9.70 6.55
C VAL A 46 1.51 -9.24 6.45
N PRO A 47 2.11 -9.27 5.25
CA PRO A 47 3.47 -8.81 5.09
C PRO A 47 3.64 -7.35 5.56
N PRO A 48 4.79 -7.01 6.17
CA PRO A 48 5.10 -5.63 6.51
C PRO A 48 5.12 -4.74 5.26
N ALA A 49 5.05 -3.43 5.46
CA ALA A 49 5.18 -2.48 4.35
C ALA A 49 6.51 -2.72 3.63
N PRO A 50 6.51 -2.72 2.29
CA PRO A 50 7.72 -3.00 1.56
C PRO A 50 8.76 -1.92 1.87
N PHE A 51 9.98 -2.34 2.15
CA PHE A 51 11.09 -1.44 2.43
C PHE A 51 11.62 -0.86 1.11
N ALA A 52 11.85 0.45 1.06
CA ALA A 52 12.41 1.11 -0.13
C ALA A 52 13.87 0.69 -0.41
N ARG A 53 14.56 0.14 0.60
CA ARG A 53 15.89 -0.46 0.46
C ARG A 53 15.80 -1.97 0.47
N ARG A 54 16.63 -2.62 -0.34
CA ARG A 54 16.84 -4.06 -0.32
C ARG A 54 17.32 -4.45 1.08
N VAL A 55 16.45 -5.10 1.86
CA VAL A 55 16.86 -5.73 3.11
C VAL A 55 17.58 -7.01 2.70
N GLN A 56 18.90 -7.06 2.89
CA GLN A 56 19.63 -8.31 2.82
C GLN A 56 19.21 -9.13 4.04
N LEU A 57 18.25 -10.04 3.85
CA LEU A 57 17.91 -11.01 4.88
C LEU A 57 19.00 -12.09 4.86
N THR A 58 19.96 -12.02 5.79
CA THR A 58 20.88 -13.13 6.08
C THR A 58 20.12 -14.18 6.90
N LEU A 59 19.06 -14.74 6.33
CA LEU A 59 18.36 -15.87 6.89
C LEU A 59 18.91 -17.14 6.23
N PRO A 60 19.12 -18.24 6.97
CA PRO A 60 19.52 -19.50 6.37
C PRO A 60 18.44 -19.92 5.36
N LEU A 61 18.88 -20.48 4.22
CA LEU A 61 17.96 -21.09 3.27
C LEU A 61 17.19 -22.20 3.98
N ALA A 62 15.89 -22.34 3.66
CA ALA A 62 15.10 -23.45 4.13
C ALA A 62 15.79 -24.78 3.79
N GLN A 63 15.80 -25.72 4.73
CA GLN A 63 16.34 -27.06 4.47
C GLN A 63 15.45 -27.75 3.42
N ALA A 64 16.07 -28.50 2.51
CA ALA A 64 15.32 -29.42 1.66
C ALA A 64 14.72 -30.53 2.52
N GLU A 65 13.49 -30.95 2.23
CA GLU A 65 12.86 -32.12 2.83
C GLU A 65 13.56 -33.43 2.44
#